data_AF-A0A9P7FKF8-F1
#
_entry.id   AF-A0A9P7FKF8-F1
#
_cell.length_a   1.000
_cell.length_b   1.000
_cell.length_c   1.000
_cell.angle_alpha   90.00
_cell.angle_beta   90.00
_cell.angle_gamma   90.00
#
_symmetry.space_group_name_H-M   'P 1'
#
loop_
_entity.id
_entity.type
_entity.pdbx_description
1 polymer ?
#
loop_
_entity_poly.entity_id
_entity_poly.type
_entity_poly.pdbx_seq_one_letter_code
_entity_poly.pdbx_strand_id
1 'polypeptide(L)'
;MEAWAQVTQRLRTLTLDDVALVALPVSVAFVFVRLLNAAHKRRTTHLKGPARTSYLFGVTKDVFMAPDVGVVYENWEKLYGPVYEVPVLMGNKVV
;
A
#
# COMPACT_ATOMS: atom_id res chain seq x y z
N MET A 1 -12.42 -33.25 -45.32
CA MET A 1 -11.08 -32.90 -44.79
C MET A 1 -10.89 -31.39 -44.58
N GLU A 2 -11.71 -30.53 -45.19
CA GLU A 2 -11.58 -29.06 -45.10
C GLU A 2 -12.02 -28.44 -43.75
N ALA A 3 -12.97 -29.07 -43.05
CA ALA A 3 -13.46 -28.57 -41.76
C ALA A 3 -12.37 -28.53 -40.67
N TRP A 4 -11.49 -29.53 -40.64
CA TRP A 4 -10.37 -29.56 -39.70
C TRP A 4 -9.31 -28.51 -40.03
N ALA A 5 -9.13 -28.16 -41.31
CA ALA A 5 -8.25 -27.08 -41.73
C ALA A 5 -8.79 -25.70 -41.32
N GLN A 6 -10.10 -25.47 -41.44
CA GLN A 6 -10.73 -24.22 -40.99
C GLN A 6 -10.71 -24.04 -39.48
N VAL A 7 -10.93 -25.12 -38.71
CA VAL A 7 -10.91 -25.07 -37.24
C VAL A 7 -9.49 -24.80 -36.74
N THR A 8 -8.48 -25.48 -37.31
CA THR A 8 -7.08 -25.24 -36.94
C THR A 8 -6.60 -23.86 -37.37
N GLN A 9 -7.07 -23.34 -38.51
CA GLN A 9 -6.78 -21.99 -38.98
C GLN A 9 -7.44 -20.92 -38.08
N ARG A 10 -8.67 -21.12 -37.62
CA ARG A 10 -9.36 -20.23 -36.65
C ARG A 10 -8.69 -20.20 -35.28
N LEU A 11 -8.18 -21.35 -34.80
CA LEU A 11 -7.47 -21.42 -33.52
C LEU A 11 -6.09 -20.75 -33.60
N ARG A 12 -5.45 -20.76 -34.79
CA ARG A 12 -4.17 -20.08 -35.03
C ARG A 12 -4.30 -18.56 -35.16
N THR A 13 -5.51 -18.07 -35.49
CA THR A 13 -5.86 -16.65 -35.54
C THR A 13 -6.50 -16.11 -34.26
N LEU A 14 -6.57 -16.89 -33.18
CA LEU A 14 -6.64 -16.32 -31.82
C LEU A 14 -5.27 -15.69 -31.56
N THR A 15 -5.04 -14.56 -32.22
CA THR A 15 -3.77 -13.88 -32.28
C THR A 15 -3.48 -13.25 -30.94
N LEU A 16 -2.20 -13.16 -30.61
CA LEU A 16 -1.69 -12.37 -29.48
C LEU A 16 -2.32 -10.97 -29.40
N ASP A 17 -2.76 -10.44 -30.53
CA ASP A 17 -3.43 -9.14 -30.66
C ASP A 17 -4.76 -9.08 -29.92
N ASP A 18 -5.60 -10.13 -29.98
CA ASP A 18 -6.87 -10.18 -29.24
C ASP A 18 -6.63 -10.26 -27.73
N VAL A 19 -5.60 -11.01 -27.32
CA VAL A 19 -5.20 -11.11 -25.91
C VAL A 19 -4.63 -9.78 -25.44
N ALA A 20 -3.80 -9.11 -26.23
CA ALA A 20 -3.24 -7.80 -25.89
C ALA A 20 -4.32 -6.71 -25.81
N LEU A 21 -5.32 -6.75 -26.71
CA LEU A 21 -6.42 -5.79 -26.74
C LEU A 21 -7.30 -5.86 -25.48
N VAL A 22 -7.41 -7.02 -24.85
CA VAL A 22 -8.16 -7.20 -23.59
C VAL A 22 -7.26 -7.08 -22.36
N ALA A 23 -6.05 -7.65 -22.39
CA ALA A 23 -5.16 -7.67 -21.25
C ALA A 23 -4.62 -6.28 -20.88
N LEU A 24 -4.32 -5.44 -21.88
CA LEU A 24 -3.85 -4.07 -21.64
C LEU A 24 -4.87 -3.22 -20.87
N PRO A 25 -6.13 -3.04 -21.32
CA PRO A 25 -7.09 -2.22 -20.60
C PRO A 25 -7.42 -2.78 -19.22
N VAL A 26 -7.47 -4.11 -19.05
CA VAL A 26 -7.68 -4.75 -17.74
C VAL A 26 -6.52 -4.45 -16.79
N SER A 27 -5.27 -4.56 -17.27
CA SER A 27 -4.09 -4.25 -16.46
C SER A 27 -4.03 -2.77 -16.08
N VAL A 28 -4.35 -1.87 -17.00
CA VAL A 28 -4.42 -0.43 -16.75
C VAL A 28 -5.52 -0.10 -15.73
N ALA A 29 -6.71 -0.68 -15.89
CA ALA A 29 -7.80 -0.50 -14.94
C ALA A 29 -7.44 -1.02 -13.54
N PHE A 30 -6.78 -2.18 -13.46
CA PHE A 30 -6.32 -2.75 -12.20
C PHE A 30 -5.31 -1.83 -11.48
N VAL A 31 -4.31 -1.32 -12.21
CA VAL A 31 -3.33 -0.37 -11.67
C VAL A 31 -4.02 0.92 -11.23
N PHE A 32 -4.94 1.44 -12.04
CA PHE A 32 -5.67 2.66 -11.73
C PHE A 32 -6.53 2.52 -10.47
N VAL A 33 -7.28 1.42 -10.32
CA VAL A 33 -8.06 1.11 -9.11
C VAL A 33 -7.16 0.98 -7.88
N ARG A 34 -6.00 0.33 -8.01
CA ARG A 34 -5.00 0.23 -6.92
C ARG A 34 -4.51 1.61 -6.48
N LEU A 35 -4.21 2.50 -7.43
CA LEU A 35 -3.77 3.86 -7.13
C LEU A 35 -4.87 4.68 -6.45
N LEU A 36 -6.11 4.61 -6.96
CA LEU A 36 -7.25 5.29 -6.36
C LEU A 36 -7.52 4.79 -4.93
N ASN A 37 -7.49 3.48 -4.69
CA ASN A 37 -7.68 2.91 -3.36
C ASN A 37 -6.55 3.31 -2.40
N ALA A 38 -5.30 3.34 -2.87
CA ALA A 38 -4.17 3.80 -2.08
C ALA A 38 -4.28 5.30 -1.72
N ALA A 39 -4.82 6.12 -2.63
CA ALA A 39 -5.11 7.52 -2.36
C ALA A 39 -6.28 7.68 -1.37
N HIS A 40 -7.34 6.87 -1.49
CA HIS A 40 -8.51 6.94 -0.62
C HIS A 40 -8.20 6.53 0.83
N LYS A 41 -7.26 5.59 1.03
CA LYS A 41 -6.83 5.14 2.37
C LYS A 41 -6.15 6.24 3.20
N ARG A 42 -5.80 7.39 2.61
CA ARG A 42 -5.16 8.52 3.31
C ARG A 42 -6.15 9.48 3.99
N ARG A 43 -7.45 9.21 3.95
CA ARG A 43 -8.50 10.06 4.57
C ARG A 43 -8.79 9.75 6.04
N THR A 44 -7.85 9.19 6.79
CA THR A 44 -7.96 9.15 8.26
C THR A 44 -7.50 10.49 8.81
N THR A 45 -8.21 11.04 9.81
CA THR A 45 -7.78 12.28 10.49
C THR A 45 -6.33 12.14 10.93
N HIS A 46 -5.46 13.02 10.44
CA HIS A 46 -4.06 13.05 10.84
C HIS A 46 -4.00 13.36 12.33
N LEU A 47 -3.79 12.31 13.14
CA LEU A 47 -3.57 12.46 14.56
C LEU A 47 -2.18 13.07 14.79
N LYS A 48 -2.07 13.90 15.83
CA LYS A 48 -0.78 14.44 16.24
C LYS A 48 0.08 13.29 16.75
N GLY A 49 1.39 13.36 16.54
CA GLY A 49 2.29 12.30 16.93
C GLY A 49 3.74 12.72 16.85
N PRO A 50 4.65 11.95 17.47
CA PRO A 50 6.07 12.24 17.45
C PRO A 50 6.62 12.32 16.04
N ALA A 51 7.47 13.33 15.81
CA ALA A 51 8.19 13.49 14.56
C ALA A 51 9.02 12.23 14.27
N ARG A 52 8.99 11.80 13.01
CA ARG A 52 9.67 10.58 12.59
C ARG A 52 11.18 10.75 12.72
N THR A 53 11.83 10.03 13.64
CA THR A 53 13.28 10.10 13.83
C THR A 53 14.05 9.32 12.76
N SER A 54 13.48 8.26 12.17
CA SER A 54 14.09 7.55 11.04
C SER A 54 13.11 7.15 9.94
N TYR A 55 13.54 7.22 8.68
CA TYR A 55 12.72 6.87 7.51
C TYR A 55 12.42 5.36 7.38
N LEU A 56 13.13 4.47 8.08
CA LEU A 56 12.84 3.03 8.08
C LEU A 56 12.22 2.56 9.38
N PHE A 57 12.73 2.98 10.53
CA PHE A 57 12.29 2.48 11.83
C PHE A 57 11.27 3.38 12.52
N GLY A 58 10.90 4.50 11.89
CA GLY A 58 10.02 5.46 12.55
C GLY A 58 10.66 5.93 13.84
N VAL A 59 9.91 5.81 14.94
CA VAL A 59 10.34 6.12 16.32
C VAL A 59 10.61 4.83 17.12
N THR A 60 10.37 3.65 16.52
CA THR A 60 10.48 2.35 17.16
C THR A 60 11.86 2.12 17.76
N LYS A 61 12.93 2.51 17.07
CA LYS A 61 14.30 2.38 17.59
C LYS A 61 14.50 3.15 18.90
N ASP A 62 13.99 4.37 19.00
CA ASP A 62 14.18 5.22 20.17
C ASP A 62 13.34 4.71 21.35
N VAL A 63 12.16 4.16 21.08
CA VAL A 63 11.34 3.48 22.09
C VAL A 63 12.05 2.24 22.61
N PHE A 64 12.61 1.40 21.72
CA PHE A 64 13.35 0.19 22.15
C PHE A 64 14.67 0.49 22.86
N MET A 65 15.31 1.61 22.57
CA MET A 65 16.55 2.05 23.25
C MET A 65 16.28 2.84 24.53
N ALA A 66 15.03 3.23 24.80
CA ALA A 66 14.68 3.95 26.01
C ALA A 66 14.83 3.04 27.24
N PRO A 67 15.41 3.53 28.35
CA PRO A 67 15.51 2.78 29.60
C PRO A 67 14.14 2.40 30.17
N ASP A 68 13.13 3.25 29.94
CA ASP A 68 11.75 3.04 30.33
C ASP A 68 10.83 3.48 29.19
N VAL A 69 10.15 2.50 28.60
CA VAL A 69 9.20 2.69 27.49
C VAL A 69 7.93 3.38 27.95
N GLY A 70 7.50 3.15 29.21
CA GLY A 70 6.28 3.74 29.76
C GLY A 70 6.39 5.25 29.86
N VAL A 71 7.53 5.76 30.33
CA VAL A 71 7.80 7.21 30.43
C VAL A 71 7.79 7.89 29.07
N VAL A 72 8.23 7.21 28.01
CA VAL A 72 8.17 7.75 26.63
C VAL A 72 6.72 7.94 26.18
N TYR A 73 5.87 6.95 26.42
CA TYR A 73 4.45 7.02 26.07
C TYR A 73 3.69 8.04 26.93
N GLU A 74 3.97 8.13 28.22
CA GLU A 74 3.39 9.16 29.11
C GLU A 74 3.77 10.58 28.65
N ASN A 75 5.01 10.79 28.23
CA ASN A 75 5.45 12.07 27.70
C ASN A 75 4.76 12.41 26.38
N TRP A 76 4.54 11.44 25.51
CA TRP A 76 3.77 11.65 24.28
C TRP A 76 2.29 11.91 24.54
N GLU A 77 1.71 11.26 25.54
CA GLU A 77 0.34 11.54 25.97
C GLU A 77 0.20 12.99 26.45
N LYS A 78 1.15 13.48 27.26
CA LYS A 78 1.18 14.89 27.71
C LYS A 78 1.35 15.89 26.57
N LEU A 79 2.12 15.54 25.53
CA LEU A 79 2.43 16.43 24.40
C LEU A 79 1.37 16.42 23.29
N TYR A 80 0.82 15.26 22.97
CA TYR A 80 -0.06 15.06 21.81
C TYR A 80 -1.51 14.75 22.20
N GLY A 81 -1.77 14.41 23.47
CA GLY A 81 -3.09 14.06 24.00
C GLY A 81 -3.29 12.56 24.17
N PRO A 82 -4.48 12.12 24.61
CA PRO A 82 -4.78 10.71 24.90
C PRO A 82 -4.78 9.79 23.67
N VAL A 83 -4.83 10.36 22.46
CA VAL A 83 -4.80 9.61 21.20
C VAL A 83 -3.79 10.26 20.27
N TYR A 84 -2.73 9.53 19.92
CA TYR A 84 -1.65 10.00 19.06
C TYR A 84 -1.18 8.93 18.07
N GLU A 85 -0.62 9.37 16.94
CA GLU A 85 -0.13 8.48 15.91
C GLU A 85 1.37 8.18 16.10
N VAL A 86 1.74 6.91 16.27
CA VAL A 86 3.14 6.48 16.39
C VAL A 86 3.66 6.02 15.03
N PRO A 87 4.69 6.68 14.46
CA PRO A 87 5.39 6.19 13.28
C PRO A 87 6.14 4.89 13.60
N VAL A 88 5.75 3.81 12.93
CA VAL A 88 6.36 2.48 13.07
C VAL A 88 7.17 2.12 11.82
N LEU A 89 7.68 0.89 11.80
CA LEU A 89 8.49 0.34 10.72
C LEU A 89 7.87 0.57 9.34
N MET A 90 8.74 0.91 8.39
CA MET A 90 8.46 0.97 6.96
C MET A 90 7.43 2.02 6.54
N GLY A 91 7.31 3.11 7.31
CA GLY A 91 6.44 4.24 6.99
C GLY A 91 4.98 4.02 7.35
N ASN A 92 4.70 2.89 8.00
CA ASN A 92 3.42 2.66 8.62
C ASN A 92 3.29 3.52 9.88
N LYS A 93 2.05 3.72 10.28
CA LYS A 93 1.70 4.50 11.46
C LYS A 93 0.59 3.77 12.20
N VAL A 94 0.68 3.74 13.52
CA VAL A 94 -0.26 3.05 14.41
C VAL A 94 -0.87 4.10 15.33
N VAL A 95 -2.18 3.98 15.56
CA VAL A 95 -2.94 4.81 16.51
C VAL A 95 -3.04 4.06 17.83
#